data_AF-G4U1X2-F1
#
_entry.id   AF-G4U1X2-F1
#
_cell.length_a   1.000
_cell.length_b   1.000
_cell.length_c   1.000
_cell.angle_alpha   90.00
_cell.angle_beta   90.00
_cell.angle_gamma   90.00
#
_symmetry.space_group_name_H-M   'P 1'
#
loop_
_entity.id
_entity.type
_entity.pdbx_description
1 polymer ?
#
loop_
_entity_poly.entity_id
_entity_poly.type
_entity_poly.pdbx_seq_one_letter_code
_entity_poly.pdbx_strand_id
1 'polypeptide(L)'
;MGTNPGDLEPMIMSMRSILRAEHVVEFLHPTFQEYLLSPHNVDMPFESIAMHSDVTISVLKVLQEDLKEDICGISLPNEPYPKNADVMDLDKRLERLWTSCPALPYAAKYWGYHVSTAVTEKQVAQMLRRFLESRIFYLVELLSLMGRLHLIRNFEEIRRSCEYQGLGDEVEVS
;
A
#
# COMPACT_ATOMS: atom_id res chain seq x y z
N MET A 1 11.78 3.12 17.89
CA MET A 1 11.37 2.23 19.01
C MET A 1 10.48 1.16 18.41
N GLY A 2 10.88 -0.10 18.45
CA GLY A 2 10.06 -1.19 17.91
C GLY A 2 9.03 -1.62 18.95
N THR A 3 7.77 -1.27 18.75
CA THR A 3 6.64 -1.87 19.48
C THR A 3 6.61 -3.37 19.19
N ASN A 4 6.49 -4.19 20.24
CA ASN A 4 6.34 -5.64 20.08
C ASN A 4 4.98 -5.92 19.42
N PRO A 5 4.86 -6.79 18.41
CA PRO A 5 3.57 -7.12 17.79
C PRO A 5 2.50 -7.54 18.80
N GLY A 6 2.88 -8.17 19.92
CA GLY A 6 1.98 -8.54 21.01
C GLY A 6 1.37 -7.37 21.79
N ASP A 7 1.96 -6.18 21.70
CA ASP A 7 1.48 -4.98 22.39
C ASP A 7 0.45 -4.19 21.54
N LEU A 8 0.36 -4.49 20.23
CA LEU A 8 -0.51 -3.77 19.30
C LEU A 8 -1.99 -4.08 19.54
N GLU A 9 -2.35 -5.34 19.78
CA GLU A 9 -3.73 -5.74 20.05
C GLU A 9 -4.31 -5.04 21.30
N PRO A 10 -3.62 -5.04 22.46
CA PRO A 10 -4.07 -4.27 23.63
C PRO A 10 -4.24 -2.76 23.34
N MET A 11 -3.33 -2.17 22.58
CA MET A 11 -3.42 -0.74 22.21
C MET A 11 -4.65 -0.47 21.34
N ILE A 12 -4.85 -1.25 20.27
CA ILE A 12 -6.02 -1.14 19.39
C ILE A 12 -7.32 -1.30 20.20
N MET A 13 -7.37 -2.29 21.10
CA MET A 13 -8.53 -2.53 21.96
C MET A 13 -8.81 -1.36 22.91
N SER A 14 -7.77 -0.69 23.41
CA SER A 14 -7.93 0.49 24.25
C SER A 14 -8.50 1.70 23.49
N MET A 15 -8.31 1.76 22.17
CA MET A 15 -8.76 2.85 21.30
C MET A 15 -10.08 2.55 20.56
N ARG A 16 -10.79 1.46 20.87
CA ARG A 16 -12.02 1.04 20.16
C ARG A 16 -13.17 2.07 20.15
N SER A 17 -13.11 3.09 21.01
CA SER A 17 -14.08 4.20 21.03
C SER A 17 -13.85 5.22 19.92
N ILE A 18 -12.66 5.24 19.32
CA ILE A 18 -12.23 6.23 18.31
C ILE A 18 -11.75 5.59 17.00
N LEU A 19 -11.40 4.29 17.00
CA LEU A 19 -11.02 3.55 15.81
C LEU A 19 -11.70 2.18 15.71
N ARG A 20 -11.80 1.68 14.48
CA ARG A 20 -12.19 0.31 14.13
C ARG A 20 -11.02 -0.35 13.41
N ALA A 21 -10.71 -1.59 13.75
CA ALA A 21 -9.59 -2.35 13.20
C ALA A 21 -10.02 -3.78 12.87
N GLU A 22 -10.94 -3.94 11.92
CA GLU A 22 -11.39 -5.24 11.43
C GLU A 22 -10.49 -5.73 10.28
N HIS A 23 -10.64 -5.12 9.11
CA HIS A 23 -9.82 -5.42 7.91
C HIS A 23 -8.86 -4.28 7.56
N VAL A 24 -9.21 -3.06 7.94
CA VAL A 24 -8.41 -1.85 7.82
C VAL A 24 -8.61 -1.05 9.11
N VAL A 25 -7.59 -0.29 9.53
CA VAL A 25 -7.72 0.64 10.65
C VAL A 25 -8.38 1.91 10.14
N GLU A 26 -9.56 2.23 10.65
CA GLU A 26 -10.36 3.39 10.27
C GLU A 26 -10.78 4.17 11.52
N PHE A 27 -10.75 5.50 11.45
CA PHE A 27 -11.28 6.34 12.52
C PHE A 27 -12.81 6.37 12.47
N LEU A 28 -13.46 6.27 13.63
CA LEU A 28 -14.92 6.29 13.74
C LEU A 28 -15.52 7.68 13.51
N HIS A 29 -14.72 8.74 13.69
CA HIS A 29 -15.18 10.11 13.49
C HIS A 29 -14.06 11.03 12.94
N PRO A 30 -14.35 11.91 11.96
CA PRO A 30 -13.36 12.82 11.37
C PRO A 30 -12.67 13.74 12.37
N THR A 31 -13.37 14.15 13.45
CA THR A 31 -12.80 15.09 14.44
C THR A 31 -11.56 14.53 15.15
N PHE A 32 -11.42 13.22 15.26
CA PHE A 32 -10.21 12.65 15.86
C PHE A 32 -9.02 12.80 14.92
N GLN A 33 -9.21 12.57 13.62
CA GLN A 33 -8.19 12.83 12.61
C GLN A 33 -7.84 14.33 12.55
N GLU A 34 -8.85 15.21 12.56
CA GLU A 34 -8.65 16.66 12.57
C GLU A 34 -7.90 17.13 13.83
N TYR A 35 -8.20 16.54 14.99
CA TYR A 35 -7.47 16.81 16.22
C TYR A 35 -6.00 16.39 16.12
N LEU A 36 -5.72 15.17 15.63
CA LEU A 36 -4.35 14.68 15.47
C LEU A 36 -3.53 15.60 14.55
N LEU A 37 -4.13 16.05 13.45
CA LEU A 37 -3.50 16.93 12.46
C LEU A 37 -3.50 18.41 12.87
N SER A 38 -4.15 18.76 13.98
CA SER A 38 -4.28 20.15 14.43
C SER A 38 -2.95 20.65 14.99
N PRO A 39 -2.55 21.89 14.66
CA PRO A 39 -1.43 22.57 15.33
C PRO A 39 -1.62 22.72 16.85
N HIS A 40 -2.86 22.54 17.34
CA HIS A 40 -3.22 22.62 18.75
C HIS A 40 -2.92 21.32 19.52
N ASN A 41 -2.52 20.25 18.85
CA ASN A 41 -2.07 19.02 19.49
C ASN A 41 -0.61 19.18 19.94
N VAL A 42 -0.42 19.91 21.04
CA VAL A 42 0.91 20.23 21.59
C VAL A 42 1.52 19.02 22.33
N ASP A 43 0.68 18.13 22.85
CA ASP A 43 1.09 16.98 23.65
C ASP A 43 1.63 15.82 22.79
N MET A 44 1.16 15.69 21.55
CA MET A 44 1.60 14.66 20.61
C MET A 44 1.60 15.20 19.16
N PRO A 45 2.55 16.09 18.81
CA PRO A 45 2.62 16.67 17.47
C PRO A 45 2.73 15.57 16.42
N PHE A 46 1.85 15.64 15.41
CA PHE A 46 1.69 14.60 14.40
C PHE A 46 2.34 15.03 13.09
N GLU A 47 3.52 14.50 12.79
CA GLU A 47 4.22 14.78 11.52
C GLU A 47 3.66 13.94 10.38
N SER A 48 2.62 14.47 9.74
CA SER A 48 1.87 13.79 8.67
C SER A 48 2.78 13.25 7.55
N ILE A 49 3.74 14.03 7.07
CA ILE A 49 4.64 13.65 5.97
C ILE A 49 5.53 12.45 6.36
N ALA A 50 6.14 12.49 7.55
CA ALA A 50 7.00 11.41 8.02
C ALA A 50 6.22 10.09 8.17
N MET A 51 5.00 10.14 8.71
CA MET A 51 4.16 8.95 8.88
C MET A 51 3.64 8.40 7.56
N HIS A 52 3.23 9.25 6.62
CA HIS A 52 2.86 8.82 5.27
C HIS A 52 4.03 8.14 4.57
N SER A 53 5.26 8.62 4.80
CA SER A 53 6.47 8.03 4.25
C SER A 53 6.78 6.67 4.85
N ASP A 54 6.67 6.50 6.16
CA ASP A 54 6.88 5.21 6.84
C ASP A 54 5.88 4.14 6.40
N VAL A 55 4.60 4.52 6.26
CA VAL A 55 3.57 3.59 5.75
C VAL A 55 3.84 3.25 4.29
N THR A 56 4.20 4.24 3.46
CA THR A 56 4.56 4.01 2.06
C THR A 56 5.76 3.07 1.93
N ILE A 57 6.80 3.29 2.73
CA ILE A 57 7.99 2.42 2.77
C ILE A 57 7.58 0.99 3.15
N SER A 58 6.72 0.83 4.16
CA SER A 58 6.24 -0.49 4.60
C SER A 58 5.45 -1.19 3.51
N VAL A 59 4.55 -0.47 2.82
CA VAL A 59 3.78 -0.98 1.69
C VAL A 59 4.69 -1.40 0.54
N LEU A 60 5.68 -0.58 0.17
CA LEU A 60 6.62 -0.91 -0.89
C LEU A 60 7.51 -2.12 -0.52
N LYS A 61 7.89 -2.29 0.75
CA LYS A 61 8.61 -3.49 1.22
C LYS A 61 7.78 -4.75 1.04
N VAL A 62 6.52 -4.73 1.50
CA VAL A 62 5.60 -5.87 1.33
C VAL A 62 5.48 -6.25 -0.15
N LEU A 63 5.27 -5.27 -1.04
CA LEU A 63 5.22 -5.54 -2.47
C LEU A 63 6.54 -6.07 -3.04
N GLN A 64 7.67 -5.56 -2.57
CA GLN A 64 8.99 -5.98 -3.05
C GLN A 64 9.32 -7.42 -2.66
N GLU A 65 8.93 -7.83 -1.46
CA GLU A 65 9.29 -9.11 -0.83
C GLU A 65 8.29 -10.22 -1.15
N ASP A 66 6.99 -9.92 -1.08
CA ASP A 66 5.93 -10.93 -1.14
C ASP A 66 5.40 -11.18 -2.55
N LEU A 67 5.50 -10.21 -3.48
CA LEU A 67 5.10 -10.45 -4.86
C LEU A 67 6.07 -11.38 -5.57
N LYS A 68 5.49 -12.39 -6.24
CA LYS A 68 6.19 -13.42 -6.99
C LYS A 68 5.39 -13.73 -8.25
N GLU A 69 6.09 -14.26 -9.25
CA GLU A 69 5.44 -14.81 -10.45
C GLU A 69 4.53 -15.98 -10.05
N ASP A 70 3.36 -16.06 -10.70
CA ASP A 70 2.39 -17.13 -10.50
C ASP A 70 2.03 -17.34 -9.02
N ILE A 71 1.76 -16.24 -8.31
CA ILE A 71 1.62 -16.24 -6.85
C ILE A 71 0.46 -17.10 -6.34
N CYS A 72 -0.55 -17.32 -7.18
CA CYS A 72 -1.65 -18.23 -6.91
C CYS A 72 -1.50 -19.63 -7.54
N GLY A 73 -0.39 -19.90 -8.24
CA GLY A 73 -0.09 -21.19 -8.85
C GLY A 73 -1.10 -21.61 -9.91
N ILE A 74 -1.62 -20.67 -10.71
CA ILE A 74 -2.66 -20.92 -11.71
C ILE A 74 -2.08 -21.35 -13.05
N SER A 75 -0.77 -21.20 -13.26
CA SER A 75 -0.11 -21.65 -14.49
C SER A 75 -0.15 -23.18 -14.61
N LEU A 76 -0.26 -23.66 -15.84
CA LEU A 76 -0.21 -25.08 -16.18
C LEU A 76 0.97 -25.34 -17.13
N PRO A 77 1.76 -26.42 -16.91
CA PRO A 77 2.92 -26.71 -17.76
C PRO A 77 2.52 -26.89 -19.23
N ASN A 78 3.19 -26.15 -20.12
CA ASN A 78 2.97 -26.20 -21.57
C ASN A 78 1.57 -25.77 -22.04
N GLU A 79 0.82 -25.06 -21.19
CA GLU A 79 -0.49 -24.53 -21.52
C GLU A 79 -0.50 -23.00 -21.41
N PRO A 80 -1.36 -22.30 -22.19
CA PRO A 80 -1.54 -20.86 -22.00
C PRO A 80 -2.13 -20.56 -20.63
N TYR A 81 -1.87 -19.36 -20.10
CA TYR A 81 -2.48 -18.91 -18.85
C TYR A 81 -4.01 -18.98 -18.93
N PRO A 82 -4.69 -19.60 -17.96
CA PRO A 82 -6.14 -19.68 -17.95
C PRO A 82 -6.75 -18.31 -17.67
N LYS A 83 -8.01 -18.09 -18.06
CA LYS A 83 -8.75 -16.93 -17.59
C LYS A 83 -9.09 -17.14 -16.12
N ASN A 84 -9.14 -16.06 -15.34
CA ASN A 84 -9.50 -16.14 -13.92
C ASN A 84 -10.86 -16.85 -13.68
N ALA A 85 -11.82 -16.66 -14.59
CA ALA A 85 -13.13 -17.31 -14.53
C ALA A 85 -13.09 -18.83 -14.74
N ASP A 86 -12.02 -19.35 -15.36
CA ASP A 86 -11.84 -20.78 -15.62
C ASP A 86 -11.12 -21.48 -14.45
N VAL A 87 -10.59 -20.72 -13.48
CA VAL A 87 -9.91 -21.24 -12.29
C VAL A 87 -10.91 -21.44 -11.15
N MET A 88 -11.51 -22.62 -11.08
CA MET A 88 -12.60 -22.96 -10.16
C MET A 88 -12.28 -22.78 -8.66
N ASP A 89 -11.01 -22.86 -8.25
CA ASP A 89 -10.56 -22.73 -6.86
C ASP A 89 -9.78 -21.42 -6.60
N LEU A 90 -9.91 -20.42 -7.48
CA LEU A 90 -9.20 -19.15 -7.36
C LEU A 90 -9.45 -18.45 -6.02
N ASP A 91 -10.70 -18.38 -5.57
CA ASP A 91 -11.04 -17.74 -4.28
C ASP A 91 -10.31 -18.42 -3.11
N LYS A 92 -10.25 -19.76 -3.10
CA LYS A 92 -9.52 -20.52 -2.08
C LYS A 92 -8.01 -20.34 -2.16
N ARG A 93 -7.45 -20.09 -3.35
CA ARG A 93 -6.02 -19.77 -3.52
C ARG A 93 -5.73 -18.37 -2.96
N LEU A 94 -6.58 -17.40 -3.24
CA LEU A 94 -6.48 -16.05 -2.68
C LEU A 94 -6.64 -16.04 -1.16
N GLU A 95 -7.59 -16.79 -0.60
CA GLU A 95 -7.75 -16.94 0.86
C GLU A 95 -6.49 -17.50 1.53
N ARG A 96 -5.87 -18.53 0.93
CA ARG A 96 -4.59 -19.08 1.41
C ARG A 96 -3.48 -18.05 1.32
N LEU A 97 -3.40 -17.30 0.21
CA LEU A 97 -2.42 -16.24 0.03
C LEU A 97 -2.58 -15.13 1.07
N TRP A 98 -3.81 -14.69 1.36
CA TRP A 98 -4.07 -13.69 2.40
C TRP A 98 -3.71 -14.20 3.80
N THR A 99 -3.87 -15.51 4.05
CA THR A 99 -3.47 -16.11 5.32
C THR A 99 -1.94 -16.14 5.47
N SER A 100 -1.20 -16.47 4.41
CA SER A 100 0.27 -16.50 4.45
C SER A 100 0.92 -15.11 4.36
N CYS A 101 0.28 -14.17 3.68
CA CYS A 101 0.78 -12.82 3.41
C CYS A 101 -0.32 -11.78 3.74
N PRO A 102 -0.64 -11.56 5.03
CA PRO A 102 -1.80 -10.77 5.44
C PRO A 102 -1.73 -9.29 5.04
N ALA A 103 -0.53 -8.73 4.89
CA ALA A 103 -0.34 -7.34 4.49
C ALA A 103 -0.43 -7.13 2.96
N LEU A 104 -0.22 -8.18 2.16
CA LEU A 104 -0.16 -8.10 0.71
C LEU A 104 -1.45 -7.59 0.04
N PRO A 105 -2.68 -8.04 0.39
CA PRO A 105 -3.89 -7.53 -0.25
C PRO A 105 -4.09 -6.03 0.00
N TYR A 106 -3.73 -5.56 1.20
CA TYR A 106 -3.76 -4.14 1.53
C TYR A 106 -2.71 -3.37 0.73
N ALA A 107 -1.46 -3.83 0.73
CA ALA A 107 -0.38 -3.23 -0.02
C ALA A 107 -0.72 -3.12 -1.52
N ALA A 108 -1.18 -4.21 -2.14
CA ALA A 108 -1.55 -4.25 -3.56
C ALA A 108 -2.72 -3.31 -3.89
N LYS A 109 -3.67 -3.13 -2.97
CA LYS A 109 -4.83 -2.25 -3.16
C LYS A 109 -4.48 -0.76 -2.99
N TYR A 110 -3.64 -0.43 -2.01
CA TYR A 110 -3.45 0.96 -1.55
C TYR A 110 -2.07 1.58 -1.87
N TRP A 111 -1.13 0.84 -2.47
CA TRP A 111 0.20 1.37 -2.78
C TRP A 111 0.18 2.68 -3.57
N GLY A 112 -0.71 2.82 -4.55
CA GLY A 112 -0.78 4.00 -5.40
C GLY A 112 -1.11 5.27 -4.61
N TYR A 113 -2.09 5.16 -3.71
CA TYR A 113 -2.47 6.23 -2.80
C TYR A 113 -1.28 6.63 -1.92
N HIS A 114 -0.67 5.67 -1.21
CA HIS A 114 0.45 5.93 -0.31
C HIS A 114 1.64 6.58 -1.04
N VAL A 115 2.03 6.02 -2.20
CA VAL A 115 3.10 6.58 -3.01
C VAL A 115 2.78 8.01 -3.46
N SER A 116 1.57 8.29 -3.96
CA SER A 116 1.21 9.64 -4.40
C SER A 116 1.33 10.70 -3.30
N THR A 117 1.18 10.30 -2.03
CA THR A 117 1.30 11.21 -0.87
C THR A 117 2.73 11.42 -0.38
N ALA A 118 3.68 10.56 -0.75
CA ALA A 118 5.03 10.54 -0.18
C ALA A 118 6.17 10.44 -1.21
N VAL A 119 5.87 10.49 -2.52
CA VAL A 119 6.87 10.24 -3.59
C VAL A 119 8.00 11.29 -3.63
N THR A 120 7.80 12.47 -3.04
CA THR A 120 8.84 13.51 -2.89
C THR A 120 9.99 13.05 -1.99
N GLU A 121 9.73 12.14 -1.06
CA GLU A 121 10.76 11.63 -0.19
C GLU A 121 11.73 10.76 -0.98
N LYS A 122 13.01 11.13 -0.95
CA LYS A 122 14.07 10.46 -1.72
C LYS A 122 14.08 8.95 -1.50
N GLN A 123 13.86 8.50 -0.27
CA GLN A 123 13.82 7.08 0.06
C GLN A 123 12.62 6.38 -0.59
N VAL A 124 11.44 6.99 -0.56
CA VAL A 124 10.22 6.48 -1.20
C VAL A 124 10.43 6.37 -2.71
N ALA A 125 10.96 7.42 -3.36
CA ALA A 125 11.25 7.42 -4.79
C ALA A 125 12.22 6.30 -5.19
N GLN A 126 13.28 6.08 -4.40
CA GLN A 126 14.24 5.00 -4.64
C GLN A 126 13.61 3.60 -4.51
N MET A 127 12.75 3.40 -3.50
CA MET A 127 12.05 2.14 -3.29
C MET A 127 11.01 1.87 -4.38
N LEU A 128 10.24 2.90 -4.76
CA LEU A 128 9.30 2.84 -5.86
C LEU A 128 9.99 2.39 -7.14
N ARG A 129 11.13 2.99 -7.48
CA ARG A 129 11.91 2.61 -8.67
C ARG A 129 12.28 1.12 -8.67
N ARG A 130 12.83 0.61 -7.57
CA ARG A 130 13.20 -0.82 -7.44
C ARG A 130 12.00 -1.74 -7.57
N PHE A 131 10.88 -1.36 -6.96
CA PHE A 131 9.62 -2.08 -7.06
C PHE A 131 9.14 -2.14 -8.51
N LEU A 132 9.08 -1.00 -9.21
CA LEU A 132 8.63 -0.94 -10.60
C LEU A 132 9.53 -1.75 -11.55
N GLU A 133 10.85 -1.69 -11.36
CA GLU A 133 11.82 -2.41 -12.20
C GLU A 133 11.71 -3.94 -12.05
N SER A 134 11.25 -4.45 -10.91
CA SER A 134 11.37 -5.90 -10.58
C SER A 134 10.07 -6.62 -10.25
N ARG A 135 8.97 -5.91 -9.97
CA ARG A 135 7.70 -6.48 -9.46
C ARG A 135 6.45 -5.99 -10.18
N ILE A 136 6.57 -5.07 -11.15
CA ILE A 136 5.40 -4.46 -11.80
C ILE A 136 4.47 -5.51 -12.45
N PHE A 137 5.03 -6.50 -13.14
CA PHE A 137 4.23 -7.54 -13.79
C PHE A 137 3.52 -8.44 -12.78
N TYR A 138 4.18 -8.78 -11.67
CA TYR A 138 3.57 -9.56 -10.59
C TYR A 138 2.47 -8.79 -9.85
N LEU A 139 2.60 -7.46 -9.74
CA LEU A 139 1.50 -6.63 -9.24
C LEU A 139 0.31 -6.69 -10.21
N VAL A 140 0.54 -6.54 -11.52
CA VAL A 140 -0.53 -6.62 -12.53
C VAL A 140 -1.22 -7.97 -12.51
N GLU A 141 -0.46 -9.06 -12.38
CA GLU A 141 -0.98 -10.41 -12.19
C GLU A 141 -1.89 -10.47 -10.96
N LEU A 142 -1.40 -10.09 -9.79
CA LEU A 142 -2.19 -10.11 -8.55
C LEU A 142 -3.44 -9.23 -8.65
N LEU A 143 -3.34 -8.03 -9.22
CA LEU A 143 -4.48 -7.15 -9.44
C LEU A 143 -5.52 -7.75 -10.39
N SER A 144 -5.08 -8.50 -11.41
CA SER A 144 -5.97 -9.28 -12.27
C SER A 144 -6.71 -10.33 -11.45
N LEU A 145 -5.98 -11.17 -10.70
CA LEU A 145 -6.53 -12.24 -9.86
C LEU A 145 -7.55 -11.70 -8.84
N MET A 146 -7.30 -10.52 -8.26
CA MET A 146 -8.21 -9.84 -7.33
C MET A 146 -9.44 -9.20 -8.01
N GLY A 147 -9.53 -9.18 -9.34
CA GLY A 147 -10.57 -8.43 -10.06
C GLY A 147 -10.44 -6.91 -9.83
N ARG A 148 -9.20 -6.41 -9.74
CA ARG A 148 -8.84 -5.02 -9.43
C ARG A 148 -7.91 -4.40 -10.48
N LEU A 149 -7.96 -4.89 -11.72
CA LEU A 149 -7.10 -4.41 -12.81
C LEU A 149 -7.21 -2.89 -13.08
N HIS A 150 -8.35 -2.28 -12.75
CA HIS A 150 -8.53 -0.82 -12.83
C HIS A 150 -7.53 -0.02 -11.97
N LEU A 151 -6.92 -0.61 -10.94
CA LEU A 151 -5.91 0.02 -10.09
C LEU A 151 -4.56 0.23 -10.81
N ILE A 152 -4.38 -0.30 -12.02
CA ILE A 152 -3.23 0.04 -12.88
C ILE A 152 -3.20 1.54 -13.18
N ARG A 153 -4.34 2.24 -13.13
CA ARG A 153 -4.37 3.71 -13.28
C ARG A 153 -3.49 4.46 -12.25
N ASN A 154 -3.17 3.83 -11.13
CA ASN A 154 -2.29 4.39 -10.11
C ASN A 154 -0.92 4.76 -10.69
N PHE A 155 -0.41 4.05 -11.70
CA PHE A 155 0.84 4.43 -12.38
C PHE A 155 0.75 5.84 -12.99
N GLU A 156 -0.39 6.19 -13.59
CA GLU A 156 -0.62 7.52 -14.17
C GLU A 156 -0.84 8.61 -13.13
N GLU A 157 -1.46 8.26 -11.99
CA GLU A 157 -1.60 9.18 -10.85
C GLU A 157 -0.23 9.50 -10.23
N ILE A 158 0.62 8.48 -10.07
CA ILE A 158 1.99 8.66 -9.58
C ILE A 158 2.82 9.46 -10.58
N ARG A 159 2.77 9.13 -11.88
CA ARG A 159 3.49 9.89 -12.91
C ARG A 159 3.12 11.37 -12.87
N ARG A 160 1.83 11.68 -12.81
CA ARG A 160 1.35 13.07 -12.66
C ARG A 160 1.87 13.71 -11.38
N SER A 161 1.84 13.01 -10.25
CA SER A 161 2.34 13.53 -8.97
C SER A 161 3.83 13.87 -9.05
N CYS A 162 4.64 13.02 -9.69
CA CYS A 162 6.06 13.29 -9.95
C CYS A 162 6.26 14.51 -10.87
N GLU A 163 5.46 14.66 -11.92
CA GLU A 163 5.57 15.78 -12.87
C GLU A 163 5.17 17.13 -12.26
N TYR A 164 4.03 17.17 -11.55
CA TYR A 164 3.56 18.38 -10.86
C TYR A 164 4.58 18.88 -9.82
N GLN A 165 5.33 17.98 -9.20
CA GLN A 165 6.29 18.33 -8.17
C GLN A 165 7.71 18.56 -8.72
N GLY A 166 8.04 18.05 -9.91
CA GLY A 166 9.27 18.42 -10.64
C GLY A 166 9.23 19.80 -11.30
N LEU A 167 8.04 20.35 -11.58
CA LEU A 167 7.85 21.73 -12.07
C LEU A 167 8.06 22.81 -10.99
N GLY A 168 8.28 22.41 -9.73
CA GLY A 168 8.58 23.32 -8.62
C GLY A 168 10.05 23.74 -8.50
N ASP A 169 10.98 23.00 -9.12
CA ASP A 169 12.43 23.25 -9.03
C ASP A 169 12.98 24.18 -10.13
N GLU A 170 12.14 24.67 -11.06
CA GLU A 170 12.54 25.63 -12.13
C GLU A 170 12.00 27.06 -11.92
N VAL A 171 11.61 27.45 -10.71
CA VAL A 171 11.22 28.85 -10.41
C VAL A 171 12.05 29.40 -9.25
N GLU A 172 13.37 29.41 -9.39
CA GLU A 172 14.24 30.38 -8.70
C GLU A 172 15.63 30.45 -9.35
N VAL A 173 15.69 31.02 -10.57
CA VAL A 173 16.89 31.73 -11.02
C VAL A 173 16.46 33.00 -11.75
N SER A 174 16.49 34.12 -11.05
CA SER A 174 16.66 35.47 -11.60
C SER A 174 17.30 36.37 -10.56
#